data_AF-A0A7D5QE03-F1
#
_entry.id   AF-A0A7D5QE03-F1
#
_cell.length_a   1.000
_cell.length_b   1.000
_cell.length_c   1.000
_cell.angle_alpha   90.00
_cell.angle_beta   90.00
_cell.angle_gamma   90.00
#
_symmetry.space_group_name_H-M   'P 1'
#
loop_
_entity.id
_entity.type
_entity.pdbx_description
1 polymer ?
#
loop_
_entity_poly.entity_id
_entity_poly.type
_entity_poly.pdbx_seq_one_letter_code
_entity_poly.pdbx_strand_id
1 'polypeptide(L)'
;MREMHNSRRSYLKAAGAAASVAILGGCIGNGTAEQSRGTPESIQEKSVQLSQDNGPFTDREEGFDEVIDIVEAGADDTGEESINPVLEEARGDDTLVKFPPGTYLLTDTVRFTGFSNFGLIGQDATIKIGPHRGFRTDVAFKFGVPYSPGNGLLVESLTFDQSEPGRGVKVIQASMDDGLRVRDIHHRR
;
A
#
# COMPACT_ATOMS: atom_id res chain seq x y z
N MET A 1 -16.05 37.50 28.37
CA MET A 1 -16.80 36.82 29.45
C MET A 1 -17.25 35.46 28.94
N ARG A 2 -16.63 34.40 29.50
CA ARG A 2 -16.92 32.95 29.49
C ARG A 2 -15.69 32.12 29.15
N GLU A 3 -14.96 31.78 30.21
CA GLU A 3 -14.21 30.53 30.32
C GLU A 3 -15.15 29.32 30.19
N MET A 4 -14.61 28.20 29.72
CA MET A 4 -14.47 26.92 30.44
C MET A 4 -14.25 25.79 29.42
N HIS A 5 -13.04 25.26 29.34
CA HIS A 5 -12.61 24.00 30.00
C HIS A 5 -13.14 22.73 29.33
N ASN A 6 -12.26 21.99 28.64
CA ASN A 6 -11.87 20.62 29.02
C ASN A 6 -11.07 19.96 27.88
N SER A 7 -9.81 19.62 28.13
CA SER A 7 -9.28 18.36 27.59
C SER A 7 -8.49 17.67 28.69
N ARG A 8 -8.95 16.47 29.03
CA ARG A 8 -8.52 15.69 30.19
C ARG A 8 -7.45 14.68 29.75
N ARG A 9 -6.23 14.93 30.23
CA ARG A 9 -5.18 14.02 30.75
C ARG A 9 -4.98 12.61 30.15
N SER A 10 -3.71 12.39 29.78
CA SER A 10 -2.86 11.19 30.03
C SER A 10 -3.18 9.94 29.20
N TYR A 11 -2.23 9.17 28.66
CA TYR A 11 -1.11 8.47 29.31
C TYR A 11 -0.03 8.10 28.29
N LEU A 12 1.26 8.30 28.62
CA LEU A 12 2.32 7.40 28.14
C LEU A 12 3.30 7.12 29.28
N LYS A 13 3.39 5.84 29.64
CA LYS A 13 4.40 5.28 30.54
C LYS A 13 5.70 5.21 29.76
N ALA A 14 6.73 5.92 30.22
CA ALA A 14 8.09 5.72 29.75
C ALA A 14 8.69 4.48 30.43
N ALA A 15 9.11 3.48 29.65
CA ALA A 15 9.98 2.41 30.11
C ALA A 15 11.39 2.66 29.56
N GLY A 16 12.33 2.94 30.46
CA GLY A 16 13.73 3.21 30.15
C GLY A 16 14.63 1.98 30.36
N ALA A 17 15.53 1.80 29.39
CA ALA A 17 16.92 1.29 29.39
C ALA A 17 17.43 0.22 30.39
N ALA A 18 18.17 -0.76 29.85
CA ALA A 18 19.61 -1.06 30.09
C ALA A 18 19.98 -2.45 29.50
N ALA A 19 20.97 -2.58 28.58
CA ALA A 19 22.43 -2.81 28.79
C ALA A 19 22.74 -4.27 29.26
N SER A 20 23.78 -5.06 28.86
CA SER A 20 25.08 -4.88 28.19
C SER A 20 25.79 -6.26 27.93
N VAL A 21 26.93 -6.27 27.21
CA VAL A 21 28.17 -7.13 27.34
C VAL A 21 28.16 -8.53 26.67
N ALA A 22 28.88 -8.78 25.56
CA ALA A 22 30.32 -9.11 25.30
C ALA A 22 30.80 -10.53 25.68
N ILE A 23 31.63 -11.16 24.82
CA ILE A 23 32.98 -11.72 25.13
C ILE A 23 33.70 -12.20 23.84
N LEU A 24 35.02 -12.04 23.90
CA LEU A 24 36.12 -12.28 22.97
C LEU A 24 36.52 -13.76 22.76
N GLY A 25 37.24 -14.02 21.65
CA GLY A 25 38.15 -15.14 21.41
C GLY A 25 38.21 -15.49 19.90
N GLY A 26 39.30 -15.49 19.15
CA GLY A 26 40.74 -15.54 19.42
C GLY A 26 41.29 -16.93 19.09
N CYS A 27 41.97 -17.12 17.95
CA CYS A 27 42.95 -18.20 17.72
C CYS A 27 43.81 -17.97 16.45
N ILE A 28 45.10 -18.27 16.58
CA ILE A 28 46.25 -18.00 15.70
C ILE A 28 46.63 -19.29 14.93
N GLY A 29 47.13 -19.19 13.69
CA GLY A 29 47.77 -20.33 12.99
C GLY A 29 48.47 -19.96 11.68
N ASN A 30 49.79 -20.16 11.65
CA ASN A 30 50.78 -19.82 10.61
C ASN A 30 50.62 -20.57 9.27
N GLY A 31 51.09 -19.95 8.19
CA GLY A 31 50.89 -20.41 6.80
C GLY A 31 51.89 -21.40 6.22
N THR A 32 51.52 -21.92 5.05
CA THR A 32 52.39 -22.39 3.96
C THR A 32 51.66 -22.07 2.65
N ALA A 33 52.39 -21.51 1.68
CA ALA A 33 51.87 -21.12 0.38
C ALA A 33 52.03 -22.29 -0.60
N GLU A 34 50.95 -22.68 -1.29
CA GLU A 34 51.05 -23.35 -2.58
C GLU A 34 49.76 -23.16 -3.41
N GLN A 35 49.95 -23.24 -4.72
CA GLN A 35 49.27 -22.49 -5.76
C GLN A 35 48.08 -23.24 -6.38
N SER A 36 47.14 -22.48 -6.96
CA SER A 36 46.28 -22.87 -8.09
C SER A 36 44.95 -23.58 -7.80
N ARG A 37 43.87 -22.78 -7.79
CA ARG A 37 42.77 -22.82 -8.78
C ARG A 37 41.67 -21.84 -8.34
N GLY A 38 41.23 -21.00 -9.26
CA GLY A 38 40.22 -19.96 -8.98
C GLY A 38 38.90 -20.55 -8.52
N THR A 39 38.42 -20.04 -7.38
CA THR A 39 37.07 -20.27 -6.85
C THR A 39 36.32 -18.94 -7.01
N PRO A 40 35.06 -18.95 -7.51
CA PRO A 40 34.34 -17.71 -7.78
C PRO A 40 34.16 -16.90 -6.50
N GLU A 41 34.41 -15.59 -6.66
CA GLU A 41 34.22 -14.55 -5.68
C GLU A 41 32.78 -14.63 -5.13
N SER A 42 32.67 -14.96 -3.84
CA SER A 42 31.41 -14.88 -3.10
C SER A 42 30.97 -13.42 -3.10
N ILE A 43 30.08 -13.05 -4.02
CA ILE A 43 29.31 -11.81 -3.91
C ILE A 43 28.55 -11.92 -2.59
N GLN A 44 29.00 -11.18 -1.57
CA GLN A 44 28.16 -10.90 -0.41
C GLN A 44 26.96 -10.13 -0.95
N GLU A 45 25.85 -10.84 -1.11
CA GLU A 45 24.54 -10.22 -1.21
C GLU A 45 24.34 -9.42 0.07
N LYS A 46 24.68 -8.13 -0.02
CA LYS A 46 24.29 -7.13 0.95
C LYS A 46 22.77 -7.09 0.87
N SER A 47 22.13 -7.91 1.69
CA SER A 47 20.70 -7.92 1.89
C SER A 47 20.32 -6.50 2.27
N VAL A 48 19.75 -5.78 1.31
CA VAL A 48 19.02 -4.57 1.60
C VAL A 48 17.82 -5.05 2.40
N GLN A 49 17.93 -4.99 3.72
CA GLN A 49 16.77 -5.05 4.59
C GLN A 49 15.94 -3.82 4.22
N LEU A 50 15.01 -4.02 3.28
CA LEU A 50 13.88 -3.15 3.10
C LEU A 50 13.15 -3.20 4.44
N SER A 51 13.47 -2.27 5.32
CA SER A 51 12.62 -1.96 6.46
C SER A 51 11.26 -1.64 5.85
N GLN A 52 10.29 -2.54 6.05
CA GLN A 52 8.90 -2.23 5.81
C GLN A 52 8.61 -0.98 6.65
N ASP A 53 8.54 0.16 5.97
CA ASP A 53 8.14 1.42 6.59
C ASP A 53 6.64 1.34 6.85
N ASN A 54 6.30 0.56 7.88
CA ASN A 54 4.97 0.48 8.48
C ASN A 54 4.78 1.71 9.40
N GLY A 55 5.19 2.89 8.93
CA GLY A 55 4.91 4.14 9.60
C GLY A 55 3.39 4.28 9.80
N PRO A 56 2.94 4.99 10.85
CA PRO A 56 1.51 5.17 11.07
C PRO A 56 0.87 5.82 9.83
N PHE A 57 -0.31 5.32 9.43
CA PHE A 57 -1.08 5.81 8.29
C PHE A 57 -1.32 7.33 8.30
N THR A 58 -1.21 7.97 9.47
CA THR A 58 -1.36 9.42 9.66
C THR A 58 -0.47 10.23 8.73
N ASP A 59 0.76 9.76 8.45
CA ASP A 59 1.68 10.46 7.56
C ASP A 59 1.21 10.45 6.09
N ARG A 60 0.32 9.52 5.73
CA ARG A 60 -0.23 9.36 4.38
C ARG A 60 -1.54 10.12 4.22
N GLU A 61 -2.21 10.39 5.34
CA GLU A 61 -3.37 11.29 5.43
C GLU A 61 -2.92 12.75 5.28
N GLU A 62 -1.70 13.09 5.69
CA GLU A 62 -1.12 14.41 5.44
C GLU A 62 -1.08 14.73 3.94
N GLY A 63 -1.79 15.79 3.56
CA GLY A 63 -1.90 16.26 2.18
C GLY A 63 -3.19 15.88 1.46
N PHE A 64 -4.15 15.24 2.14
CA PHE A 64 -5.52 15.09 1.67
C PHE A 64 -6.47 15.90 2.54
N ASP A 65 -7.47 16.53 1.92
CA ASP A 65 -8.50 17.31 2.62
C ASP A 65 -9.62 16.39 3.14
N GLU A 66 -9.86 15.29 2.43
CA GLU A 66 -10.86 14.30 2.78
C GLU A 66 -10.23 12.92 2.94
N VAL A 67 -10.53 12.25 4.06
CA VAL A 67 -10.08 10.88 4.33
C VAL A 67 -11.30 10.02 4.60
N ILE A 68 -11.51 9.03 3.74
CA ILE A 68 -12.70 8.16 3.77
C ILE A 68 -12.26 6.75 4.15
N ASP A 69 -12.78 6.23 5.26
CA ASP A 69 -12.77 4.79 5.50
C ASP A 69 -13.87 4.14 4.67
N ILE A 70 -13.49 3.23 3.78
CA ILE A 70 -14.43 2.67 2.79
C ILE A 70 -15.51 1.79 3.45
N VAL A 71 -15.22 1.19 4.61
CA VAL A 71 -16.17 0.36 5.37
C VAL A 71 -17.14 1.25 6.13
N GLU A 72 -16.66 2.34 6.75
CA GLU A 72 -17.56 3.34 7.35
C GLU A 72 -18.46 4.01 6.29
N ALA A 73 -17.98 4.12 5.05
CA ALA A 73 -18.77 4.57 3.90
C ALA A 73 -19.76 3.50 3.36
N GLY A 74 -19.75 2.29 3.91
CA GLY A 74 -20.73 1.24 3.63
C GLY A 74 -20.25 0.14 2.68
N ALA A 75 -18.95 0.03 2.40
CA ALA A 75 -18.42 -1.09 1.62
C ALA A 75 -18.38 -2.39 2.44
N ASP A 76 -18.63 -3.49 1.75
CA ASP A 76 -18.42 -4.85 2.27
C ASP A 76 -16.93 -5.21 2.27
N ASP A 77 -16.43 -5.62 3.43
CA ASP A 77 -15.05 -6.08 3.67
C ASP A 77 -14.92 -7.62 3.74
N THR A 78 -16.03 -8.33 3.53
CA THR A 78 -16.06 -9.81 3.52
C THR A 78 -15.81 -10.39 2.11
N GLY A 79 -16.11 -9.62 1.07
CA GLY A 79 -15.90 -9.97 -0.33
C GLY A 79 -17.11 -10.67 -0.96
N GLU A 80 -18.27 -10.50 -0.35
CA GLU A 80 -19.58 -10.99 -0.79
C GLU A 80 -20.28 -9.97 -1.70
N GLU A 81 -20.18 -8.68 -1.37
CA GLU A 81 -20.79 -7.59 -2.13
C GLU A 81 -19.75 -6.71 -2.82
N SER A 82 -20.10 -6.22 -4.01
CA SER A 82 -19.17 -5.41 -4.80
C SER A 82 -19.02 -4.01 -4.20
N ILE A 83 -17.78 -3.56 -4.02
CA ILE A 83 -17.46 -2.22 -3.52
C ILE A 83 -17.56 -1.12 -4.58
N ASN A 84 -17.87 -1.48 -5.84
CA ASN A 84 -17.95 -0.54 -6.95
C ASN A 84 -18.83 0.70 -6.66
N PRO A 85 -20.06 0.57 -6.13
CA PRO A 85 -20.92 1.73 -5.85
C PRO A 85 -20.31 2.68 -4.82
N VAL A 86 -19.73 2.12 -3.75
CA VAL A 86 -19.14 2.92 -2.66
C VAL A 86 -17.91 3.67 -3.14
N LEU A 87 -17.05 3.04 -3.96
CA LEU A 87 -15.91 3.72 -4.58
C LEU A 87 -16.31 4.78 -5.60
N GLU A 88 -17.45 4.62 -6.28
CA GLU A 88 -17.96 5.63 -7.20
C GLU A 88 -18.44 6.90 -6.49
N GLU A 89 -18.91 6.77 -5.24
CA GLU A 89 -19.33 7.87 -4.37
C GLU A 89 -18.16 8.48 -3.61
N ALA A 90 -17.21 7.67 -3.16
CA ALA A 90 -16.04 8.10 -2.37
C ALA A 90 -14.95 8.80 -3.19
N ARG A 91 -14.99 8.73 -4.52
CA ARG A 91 -13.97 9.38 -5.36
C ARG A 91 -14.17 10.90 -5.41
N GLY A 92 -13.14 11.65 -5.03
CA GLY A 92 -13.10 13.10 -5.07
C GLY A 92 -11.67 13.61 -5.29
N ASP A 93 -11.57 14.91 -5.56
CA ASP A 93 -10.28 15.60 -5.51
C ASP A 93 -9.85 15.76 -4.04
N ASP A 94 -8.55 15.74 -3.79
CA ASP A 94 -7.96 15.82 -2.45
C ASP A 94 -8.51 14.76 -1.47
N THR A 95 -8.89 13.59 -2.00
CA THR A 95 -9.48 12.48 -1.25
C THR A 95 -8.53 11.29 -1.13
N LEU A 96 -8.37 10.78 0.08
CA LEU A 96 -7.74 9.49 0.39
C LEU A 96 -8.79 8.48 0.82
N VAL A 97 -8.92 7.38 0.08
CA VAL A 97 -9.75 6.24 0.45
C VAL A 97 -8.90 5.18 1.15
N LYS A 98 -9.28 4.83 2.37
CA LYS A 98 -8.64 3.82 3.22
C LYS A 98 -9.42 2.51 3.15
N PHE A 99 -8.70 1.42 2.98
CA PHE A 99 -9.20 0.06 3.06
C PHE A 99 -8.66 -0.59 4.34
N PRO A 100 -9.49 -0.73 5.39
CA PRO A 100 -9.17 -1.56 6.56
C PRO A 100 -8.83 -3.02 6.18
N PRO A 101 -8.32 -3.83 7.12
CA PRO A 101 -8.10 -5.25 6.89
C PRO A 101 -9.38 -5.96 6.42
N GLY A 102 -9.32 -6.62 5.28
CA GLY A 102 -10.51 -7.21 4.66
C GLY A 102 -10.30 -7.71 3.24
N THR A 103 -11.34 -8.32 2.69
CA THR A 103 -11.41 -8.73 1.28
C THR A 103 -12.55 -7.97 0.61
N TYR A 104 -12.24 -7.22 -0.44
CA TYR A 104 -13.18 -6.33 -1.09
C TYR A 104 -13.43 -6.81 -2.52
N LEU A 105 -14.66 -7.20 -2.83
CA LEU A 105 -15.02 -7.68 -4.16
C LEU A 105 -15.14 -6.50 -5.13
N LEU A 106 -14.43 -6.56 -6.25
CA LEU A 106 -14.55 -5.60 -7.34
C LEU A 106 -15.07 -6.30 -8.59
N THR A 107 -16.22 -5.86 -9.11
CA THR A 107 -16.88 -6.52 -10.26
C THR A 107 -16.91 -5.67 -11.53
N ASP A 108 -16.68 -4.37 -11.47
CA ASP A 108 -16.59 -3.47 -12.65
C ASP A 108 -15.38 -2.53 -12.54
N THR A 109 -15.04 -1.85 -13.63
CA THR A 109 -13.98 -0.84 -13.70
C THR A 109 -14.36 0.38 -12.83
N VAL A 110 -13.49 0.71 -11.88
CA VAL A 110 -13.51 2.01 -11.19
C VAL A 110 -12.78 3.01 -12.08
N ARG A 111 -13.50 4.01 -12.60
CA ARG A 111 -12.96 5.03 -13.50
C ARG A 111 -13.00 6.40 -12.85
N PHE A 112 -11.86 7.08 -12.82
CA PHE A 112 -11.78 8.48 -12.39
C PHE A 112 -10.78 9.24 -13.26
N THR A 113 -11.18 10.36 -13.87
CA THR A 113 -10.39 11.09 -14.87
C THR A 113 -10.42 12.58 -14.59
N GLY A 114 -9.34 13.29 -14.90
CA GLY A 114 -9.24 14.73 -14.64
C GLY A 114 -9.20 15.10 -13.16
N PHE A 115 -8.85 14.14 -12.30
CA PHE A 115 -8.79 14.34 -10.86
C PHE A 115 -7.47 14.99 -10.43
N SER A 116 -7.50 15.61 -9.26
CA SER A 116 -6.34 16.14 -8.56
C SER A 116 -6.21 15.49 -7.19
N ASN A 117 -5.03 14.94 -6.90
CA ASN A 117 -4.64 14.42 -5.60
C ASN A 117 -5.61 13.36 -5.02
N PHE A 118 -5.66 12.20 -5.66
CA PHE A 118 -6.51 11.07 -5.23
C PHE A 118 -5.65 9.92 -4.69
N GLY A 119 -6.08 9.29 -3.62
CA GLY A 119 -5.35 8.22 -2.94
C GLY A 119 -6.20 6.98 -2.66
N LEU A 120 -5.59 5.80 -2.82
CA LEU A 120 -6.09 4.52 -2.30
C LEU A 120 -5.00 3.90 -1.41
N ILE A 121 -5.35 3.54 -0.18
CA ILE A 121 -4.38 2.92 0.73
C ILE A 121 -5.00 1.74 1.50
N GLY A 122 -4.29 0.61 1.52
CA GLY A 122 -4.72 -0.59 2.25
C GLY A 122 -3.98 -0.81 3.58
N GLN A 123 -4.63 -1.53 4.49
CA GLN A 123 -4.03 -2.11 5.69
C GLN A 123 -4.34 -3.60 5.67
N ASP A 124 -3.44 -4.43 5.14
CA ASP A 124 -3.73 -5.85 4.88
C ASP A 124 -5.03 -6.07 4.06
N ALA A 125 -5.31 -5.15 3.13
CA ALA A 125 -6.51 -5.16 2.32
C ALA A 125 -6.30 -5.93 1.00
N THR A 126 -7.23 -6.83 0.69
CA THR A 126 -7.25 -7.60 -0.55
C THR A 126 -8.39 -7.16 -1.45
N ILE A 127 -8.08 -6.63 -2.64
CA ILE A 127 -9.05 -6.42 -3.70
C ILE A 127 -9.24 -7.73 -4.47
N LYS A 128 -10.38 -8.39 -4.25
CA LYS A 128 -10.77 -9.61 -4.96
C LYS A 128 -11.40 -9.24 -6.30
N ILE A 129 -10.75 -9.62 -7.39
CA ILE A 129 -11.25 -9.36 -8.73
C ILE A 129 -12.36 -10.35 -9.08
N GLY A 130 -13.55 -9.83 -9.38
CA GLY A 130 -14.71 -10.57 -9.86
C GLY A 130 -14.61 -11.00 -11.33
N PRO A 131 -15.62 -11.71 -11.86
CA PRO A 131 -15.58 -12.23 -13.23
C PRO A 131 -15.30 -11.17 -14.30
N HIS A 132 -14.40 -11.48 -15.24
CA HIS A 132 -13.94 -10.55 -16.29
C HIS A 132 -15.08 -9.85 -17.07
N ARG A 133 -16.21 -10.51 -17.28
CA ARG A 133 -17.40 -9.98 -17.99
C ARG A 133 -17.94 -8.67 -17.40
N GLY A 134 -17.68 -8.41 -16.12
CA GLY A 134 -18.10 -7.18 -15.46
C GLY A 134 -17.23 -5.98 -15.81
N PHE A 135 -16.00 -6.18 -16.30
CA PHE A 135 -15.07 -5.09 -16.59
C PHE A 135 -15.19 -4.60 -18.03
N ARG A 136 -15.67 -3.37 -18.22
CA ARG A 136 -15.90 -2.78 -19.55
C ARG A 136 -14.62 -2.50 -20.35
N THR A 137 -13.45 -2.43 -19.70
CA THR A 137 -12.19 -2.02 -20.33
C THR A 137 -11.01 -2.95 -20.04
N ASP A 138 -11.26 -4.15 -19.52
CA ASP A 138 -10.25 -5.10 -19.06
C ASP A 138 -9.26 -4.46 -18.07
N VAL A 139 -9.77 -3.53 -17.26
CA VAL A 139 -9.04 -2.76 -16.24
C VAL A 139 -9.90 -2.70 -14.98
N ALA A 140 -9.32 -3.00 -13.82
CA ALA A 140 -9.97 -2.80 -12.53
C ALA A 140 -10.00 -1.32 -12.15
N PHE A 141 -8.84 -0.67 -11.98
CA PHE A 141 -8.75 0.75 -11.67
C PHE A 141 -8.20 1.54 -12.86
N LYS A 142 -9.01 2.44 -13.42
CA LYS A 142 -8.66 3.27 -14.57
C LYS A 142 -8.62 4.74 -14.18
N PHE A 143 -7.40 5.26 -14.01
CA PHE A 143 -7.13 6.60 -13.56
C PHE A 143 -6.61 7.47 -14.72
N GLY A 144 -7.31 8.56 -15.00
CA GLY A 144 -6.97 9.45 -16.11
C GLY A 144 -7.13 8.80 -17.49
N VAL A 145 -7.05 9.64 -18.51
CA VAL A 145 -6.93 9.28 -19.93
C VAL A 145 -6.08 10.35 -20.64
N PRO A 146 -5.49 10.09 -21.82
CA PRO A 146 -4.58 11.04 -22.46
C PRO A 146 -5.11 12.47 -22.66
N TYR A 147 -6.43 12.66 -22.81
CA TYR A 147 -7.07 13.97 -22.97
C TYR A 147 -7.71 14.53 -21.68
N SER A 148 -7.61 13.80 -20.57
CA SER A 148 -8.07 14.19 -19.23
C SER A 148 -7.24 13.39 -18.20
N PRO A 149 -5.93 13.66 -18.15
CA PRO A 149 -5.01 12.96 -17.25
C PRO A 149 -5.35 13.30 -15.79
N GLY A 150 -4.92 12.44 -14.87
CA GLY A 150 -4.92 12.79 -13.44
C GLY A 150 -3.64 13.54 -13.05
N ASN A 151 -3.67 14.21 -11.90
CA ASN A 151 -2.49 14.80 -11.27
C ASN A 151 -2.44 14.34 -9.81
N GLY A 152 -1.34 13.73 -9.37
CA GLY A 152 -1.21 13.23 -7.99
C GLY A 152 -2.07 11.99 -7.72
N LEU A 153 -1.55 10.80 -7.99
CA LEU A 153 -2.20 9.53 -7.64
C LEU A 153 -1.34 8.77 -6.63
N LEU A 154 -1.92 8.38 -5.51
CA LEU A 154 -1.32 7.44 -4.56
C LEU A 154 -2.08 6.11 -4.60
N VAL A 155 -1.36 5.00 -4.79
CA VAL A 155 -1.90 3.65 -4.55
C VAL A 155 -0.87 2.88 -3.73
N GLU A 156 -1.26 2.43 -2.54
CA GLU A 156 -0.32 1.87 -1.57
C GLU A 156 -0.90 0.70 -0.76
N SER A 157 -0.07 -0.32 -0.49
CA SER A 157 -0.35 -1.41 0.45
C SER A 157 -1.63 -2.19 0.17
N LEU A 158 -1.87 -2.50 -1.11
CA LEU A 158 -3.01 -3.29 -1.58
C LEU A 158 -2.56 -4.62 -2.20
N THR A 159 -3.30 -5.68 -1.89
CA THR A 159 -3.20 -6.97 -2.60
C THR A 159 -4.30 -7.06 -3.65
N PHE A 160 -3.96 -7.36 -4.90
CA PHE A 160 -4.93 -7.68 -5.94
C PHE A 160 -5.00 -9.19 -6.16
N ASP A 161 -6.16 -9.79 -5.90
CA ASP A 161 -6.38 -11.23 -6.03
C ASP A 161 -7.11 -11.58 -7.33
N GLN A 162 -6.39 -12.28 -8.21
CA GLN A 162 -6.87 -12.85 -9.47
C GLN A 162 -6.67 -14.37 -9.52
N SER A 163 -6.64 -15.03 -8.35
CA SER A 163 -6.36 -16.48 -8.25
C SER A 163 -7.44 -17.37 -8.85
N GLU A 164 -8.68 -16.88 -8.93
CA GLU A 164 -9.74 -17.60 -9.62
C GLU A 164 -9.52 -17.58 -11.16
N PRO A 165 -9.83 -18.66 -11.88
CA PRO A 165 -9.70 -18.68 -13.34
C PRO A 165 -10.52 -17.59 -14.04
N GLY A 166 -9.96 -17.02 -15.10
CA GLY A 166 -10.67 -16.03 -15.93
C GLY A 166 -10.82 -14.65 -15.27
N ARG A 167 -9.95 -14.30 -14.31
CA ARG A 167 -9.92 -12.98 -13.63
C ARG A 167 -8.83 -12.03 -14.12
N GLY A 168 -8.14 -12.39 -15.20
CA GLY A 168 -7.02 -11.61 -15.74
C GLY A 168 -7.46 -10.28 -16.36
N VAL A 169 -7.51 -9.22 -15.55
CA VAL A 169 -7.65 -7.82 -15.97
C VAL A 169 -6.40 -7.03 -15.58
N LYS A 170 -6.15 -5.89 -16.22
CA LYS A 170 -5.13 -4.95 -15.74
C LYS A 170 -5.58 -4.39 -14.39
N VAL A 171 -4.78 -4.51 -13.34
CA VAL A 171 -5.20 -4.07 -12.00
C VAL A 171 -5.24 -2.55 -11.89
N ILE A 172 -4.24 -1.86 -12.43
CA ILE A 172 -4.15 -0.40 -12.46
C ILE A 172 -3.74 0.03 -13.87
N GLN A 173 -4.47 0.98 -14.43
CA GLN A 173 -4.06 1.73 -15.61
C GLN A 173 -4.16 3.22 -15.29
N ALA A 174 -3.05 3.95 -15.44
CA ALA A 174 -2.99 5.38 -15.14
C ALA A 174 -2.48 6.20 -16.35
N SER A 175 -3.13 7.32 -16.66
CA SER A 175 -2.62 8.39 -17.52
C SER A 175 -2.51 9.65 -16.67
N MET A 176 -1.28 10.09 -16.39
CA MET A 176 -0.98 11.12 -15.39
C MET A 176 -0.13 12.22 -16.01
N ASP A 177 -0.36 13.47 -15.60
CA ASP A 177 0.54 14.58 -15.91
C ASP A 177 1.75 14.57 -14.98
N ASP A 178 1.53 14.39 -13.68
CA ASP A 178 2.57 14.30 -12.66
C ASP A 178 2.07 13.55 -11.41
N GLY A 179 2.98 13.23 -10.48
CA GLY A 179 2.65 12.81 -9.13
C GLY A 179 2.12 11.37 -8.99
N LEU A 180 2.49 10.46 -9.90
CA LEU A 180 2.14 9.04 -9.77
C LEU A 180 3.03 8.33 -8.73
N ARG A 181 2.42 7.82 -7.67
CA ARG A 181 3.06 7.00 -6.63
C ARG A 181 2.31 5.69 -6.49
N VAL A 182 2.97 4.59 -6.83
CA VAL A 182 2.44 3.22 -6.63
C VAL A 182 3.49 2.44 -5.86
N ARG A 183 3.16 1.98 -4.66
CA ARG A 183 4.11 1.25 -3.80
C ARG A 183 3.44 0.11 -3.05
N ASP A 184 4.23 -0.87 -2.64
CA ASP A 184 3.75 -1.97 -1.79
C ASP A 184 2.50 -2.66 -2.34
N ILE A 185 2.54 -2.95 -3.64
CA ILE A 185 1.43 -3.62 -4.34
C ILE A 185 1.77 -5.09 -4.50
N HIS A 186 0.88 -5.94 -4.01
CA HIS A 186 0.97 -7.39 -4.16
C HIS A 186 -0.04 -7.88 -5.18
N HIS A 187 0.37 -8.83 -6.00
CA HIS A 187 -0.52 -9.54 -6.93
C HIS A 187 -0.57 -11.00 -6.54
N ARG A 188 -1.79 -11.56 -6.43
CA ARG A 188 -2.04 -12.97 -6.15
C ARG A 188 -2.69 -13.63 -7.38
N ARG A 189 -2.11 -14.74 -7.82
CA ARG A 189 -2.60 -15.63 -8.88
C ARG A 189 -2.84 -17.03 -8.34
#